data_AF-C7BU21-F1
#
_entry.id   AF-C7BU21-F1
#
_cell.length_a   1.000
_cell.length_b   1.000
_cell.length_c   1.000
_cell.angle_alpha   90.00
_cell.angle_beta   90.00
_cell.angle_gamma   90.00
#
_symmetry.space_group_name_H-M   'P 1'
#
loop_
_entity.id
_entity.type
_entity.pdbx_description
1 polymer ?
#
loop_
_entity_poly.entity_id
_entity_poly.type
_entity_poly.pdbx_seq_one_letter_code
_entity_poly.pdbx_strand_id
1 'polypeptide(L)'
;MMIGSSLLIMLLLYLYQPISVPMKLSFVWLHGSNTKVVTDANAIDRMELRVGDVLKAKGIGMCYMPPDNMNGKGDVRFSPFDCSGIYWNSTNPLPMPESEIIENAAKLIATVNKQLRLQENNDAVNPDLTPKMSKSGMILLDNFSDIILKTKNLCGKEADCFRLKNALVNLGSANDWEALLKDAKSGKFDDINVLLRPAGAEALGKLVDATTSSFIYREIDKAAILLNSPSPGGVLLISDEGKQLVEYMMPLSISYDHSALEQWHDLQRLSDMLLQTPFETTGIITELSEDANGTHRIVLHSMLDSMTLARCIGTTLLLLVLFATLIINLVLVVKKNRQNKQRFSKIKQYYDNCFNMTFSPTCWR
;
A
#
# COMPACT_ATOMS: atom_id res chain seq x y z
N MET A 1 -40.10 -7.73 -27.20
CA MET A 1 -39.23 -6.53 -27.11
C MET A 1 -39.16 -5.99 -25.67
N MET A 2 -40.29 -5.60 -25.04
CA MET A 2 -40.29 -5.03 -23.66
C MET A 2 -39.77 -5.95 -22.54
N ILE A 3 -40.01 -7.27 -22.61
CA ILE A 3 -39.47 -8.22 -21.62
C ILE A 3 -37.95 -8.32 -21.74
N GLY A 4 -37.44 -8.32 -22.98
CA GLY A 4 -36.00 -8.38 -23.25
C GLY A 4 -35.27 -7.11 -22.80
N SER A 5 -35.86 -5.94 -23.02
CA SER A 5 -35.28 -4.67 -22.54
C SER A 5 -35.31 -4.55 -21.02
N SER A 6 -36.38 -5.00 -20.35
CA SER A 6 -36.45 -4.99 -18.88
C SER A 6 -35.42 -5.95 -18.25
N LEU A 7 -35.28 -7.17 -18.80
CA LEU A 7 -34.27 -8.14 -18.37
C LEU A 7 -32.84 -7.64 -18.59
N LEU A 8 -32.57 -6.99 -19.73
CA LEU A 8 -31.26 -6.42 -20.04
C LEU A 8 -30.89 -5.31 -19.05
N ILE A 9 -31.83 -4.40 -18.75
CA ILE A 9 -31.60 -3.30 -17.80
C ILE A 9 -31.42 -3.84 -16.38
N MET A 10 -32.20 -4.84 -15.97
CA MET A 10 -32.03 -5.54 -14.68
C MET A 10 -30.65 -6.20 -14.56
N LEU A 11 -30.18 -6.87 -15.62
CA LEU A 11 -28.88 -7.51 -15.66
C LEU A 11 -27.74 -6.48 -15.60
N LEU A 12 -27.85 -5.38 -16.35
CA LEU A 12 -26.89 -4.28 -16.31
C LEU A 12 -26.81 -3.66 -14.91
N LEU A 13 -27.95 -3.38 -14.26
CA LEU A 13 -27.97 -2.83 -12.90
C LEU A 13 -27.38 -3.79 -11.86
N TYR A 14 -27.60 -5.10 -12.02
CA TYR A 14 -27.03 -6.13 -11.14
C TYR A 14 -25.50 -6.23 -11.28
N LEU A 15 -24.98 -6.12 -12.51
CA LEU A 15 -23.54 -6.24 -12.77
C LEU A 15 -22.76 -4.96 -12.46
N TYR A 16 -23.40 -3.79 -12.51
CA TYR A 16 -22.74 -2.49 -12.35
C TYR A 16 -22.65 -1.99 -10.90
N GLN A 17 -23.42 -2.59 -9.96
CA GLN A 17 -23.44 -2.14 -8.58
C GLN A 17 -23.36 -3.34 -7.63
N PRO A 18 -22.41 -3.37 -6.68
CA PRO A 18 -22.30 -4.49 -5.74
C PRO A 18 -23.51 -4.43 -4.79
N ILE A 19 -24.53 -5.25 -5.07
CA ILE A 19 -25.76 -5.34 -4.26
C ILE A 19 -25.47 -5.86 -2.83
N SER A 20 -24.29 -6.43 -2.59
CA SER A 20 -23.86 -6.88 -1.27
C SER A 20 -23.73 -5.74 -0.25
N VAL A 21 -23.31 -4.55 -0.68
CA VAL A 21 -23.10 -3.37 0.18
C VAL A 21 -24.42 -2.76 0.69
N PRO A 22 -25.42 -2.44 -0.17
CA PRO A 22 -26.68 -1.89 0.29
C PRO A 22 -27.46 -2.89 1.15
N MET A 23 -27.28 -4.20 0.99
CA MET A 23 -27.98 -5.18 1.82
C MET A 23 -27.49 -5.14 3.28
N LYS A 24 -26.17 -5.16 3.52
CA LYS A 24 -25.59 -5.06 4.87
C LYS A 24 -25.95 -3.74 5.56
N LEU A 25 -25.86 -2.63 4.84
CA LEU A 25 -26.19 -1.30 5.35
C LEU A 25 -27.71 -1.12 5.62
N SER A 26 -28.57 -1.70 4.78
CA SER A 26 -30.02 -1.63 4.95
C SER A 26 -30.48 -2.37 6.21
N PHE A 27 -29.89 -3.54 6.51
CA PHE A 27 -30.16 -4.26 7.76
C PHE A 27 -29.72 -3.45 8.99
N VAL A 28 -28.55 -2.83 8.93
CA VAL A 28 -28.03 -1.99 10.00
C VAL A 28 -28.93 -0.78 10.29
N TRP A 29 -29.37 -0.06 9.24
CA TRP A 29 -30.19 1.14 9.41
C TRP A 29 -31.59 0.82 9.96
N LEU A 30 -32.15 -0.34 9.61
CA LEU A 30 -33.43 -0.84 10.12
C LEU A 30 -33.43 -1.14 11.63
N HIS A 31 -32.27 -1.42 12.22
CA HIS A 31 -32.14 -1.74 13.65
C HIS A 31 -31.99 -0.51 14.56
N GLY A 32 -31.93 0.70 13.99
CA GLY A 32 -31.80 1.95 14.74
C GLY A 32 -30.35 2.23 15.09
N SER A 33 -29.70 3.10 14.31
CA SER A 33 -28.32 3.50 14.57
C SER A 33 -28.26 4.49 15.73
N ASN A 34 -27.65 4.09 16.85
CA ASN A 34 -27.25 5.05 17.87
C ASN A 34 -25.92 5.68 17.45
N THR A 35 -25.85 7.01 17.43
CA THR A 35 -24.58 7.70 17.21
C THR A 35 -23.80 7.71 18.51
N LYS A 36 -22.62 7.10 18.51
CA LYS A 36 -21.68 7.07 19.63
C LYS A 36 -20.50 7.98 19.30
N VAL A 37 -20.29 9.00 20.11
CA VAL A 37 -19.15 9.93 19.97
C VAL A 37 -18.11 9.54 21.00
N VAL A 38 -16.89 9.27 20.55
CA VAL A 38 -15.80 8.84 21.42
C VAL A 38 -14.56 9.67 21.16
N THR A 39 -13.99 10.21 22.24
CA THR A 39 -12.77 11.04 22.20
C THR A 39 -11.60 10.42 22.96
N ASP A 40 -11.79 9.26 23.58
CA ASP A 40 -10.77 8.55 24.34
C ASP A 40 -10.85 7.04 24.07
N ALA A 41 -9.70 6.40 23.84
CA ALA A 41 -9.63 4.96 23.55
C ALA A 41 -10.20 4.12 24.70
N ASN A 42 -9.92 4.50 25.96
CA ASN A 42 -10.36 3.76 27.14
C ASN A 42 -11.88 3.91 27.40
N ALA A 43 -12.51 4.91 26.77
CA ALA A 43 -13.96 5.06 26.84
C ALA A 43 -14.68 4.01 25.99
N ILE A 44 -14.02 3.43 24.97
CA ILE A 44 -14.56 2.37 24.12
C ILE A 44 -14.82 1.10 24.94
N ASP A 45 -13.89 0.70 25.80
CA ASP A 45 -14.00 -0.51 26.63
C ASP A 45 -15.21 -0.47 27.58
N ARG A 46 -15.61 0.74 28.00
CA ARG A 46 -16.75 0.94 28.90
C ARG A 46 -18.07 1.15 28.16
N MET A 47 -18.01 1.32 26.85
CA MET A 47 -19.18 1.61 26.03
C MET A 47 -19.65 0.32 25.36
N GLU A 48 -20.94 -0.01 25.53
CA GLU A 48 -21.54 -1.09 24.73
C GLU A 48 -21.64 -0.65 23.27
N LEU A 49 -20.73 -1.15 22.43
CA LEU A 49 -20.77 -1.02 20.98
C LEU A 49 -21.45 -2.23 20.36
N ARG A 50 -22.29 -1.99 19.36
CA ARG A 50 -22.95 -3.05 18.59
C ARG A 50 -22.70 -2.88 17.11
N VAL A 51 -22.69 -3.99 16.37
CA VAL A 51 -22.69 -3.96 14.91
C VAL A 51 -23.92 -3.20 14.44
N GLY A 52 -23.68 -2.16 13.66
CA GLY A 52 -24.68 -1.24 13.14
C GLY A 52 -24.78 0.12 13.83
N ASP A 53 -24.09 0.32 14.95
CA ASP A 53 -23.94 1.65 15.54
C ASP A 53 -23.11 2.57 14.63
N VAL A 54 -23.37 3.89 14.71
CA VAL A 54 -22.54 4.90 14.04
C VAL A 54 -21.51 5.39 15.04
N LEU A 55 -20.24 5.11 14.77
CA LEU A 55 -19.11 5.56 15.58
C LEU A 55 -18.53 6.85 15.00
N LYS A 56 -18.47 7.89 15.82
CA LYS A 56 -17.70 9.11 15.58
C LYS A 56 -16.53 9.13 16.53
N ALA A 57 -15.35 8.79 16.04
CA ALA A 57 -14.13 8.73 16.84
C ALA A 57 -13.20 9.89 16.48
N LYS A 58 -12.70 10.59 17.50
CA LYS A 58 -11.73 11.67 17.34
C LYS A 58 -10.62 11.51 18.36
N GLY A 59 -9.38 11.57 17.91
CA GLY A 59 -8.24 11.39 18.81
C GLY A 59 -6.91 11.55 18.11
N ILE A 60 -5.87 11.11 18.81
CA ILE A 60 -4.52 10.97 18.26
C ILE A 60 -4.20 9.48 18.35
N GLY A 61 -3.77 8.90 17.23
CA GLY A 61 -3.42 7.50 17.12
C GLY A 61 -2.30 7.30 16.13
N MET A 62 -1.92 6.04 15.95
CA MET A 62 -0.88 5.63 15.02
C MET A 62 -1.51 5.13 13.71
N CYS A 63 -1.00 5.58 12.58
CA CYS A 63 -1.39 5.06 11.27
C CYS A 63 -1.00 3.59 11.13
N TYR A 64 -1.98 2.78 10.72
CA TYR A 64 -1.84 1.37 10.45
C TYR A 64 -2.20 1.06 9.00
N MET A 65 -1.43 0.17 8.38
CA MET A 65 -1.67 -0.33 7.04
C MET A 65 -1.84 -1.86 7.09
N PRO A 66 -3.00 -2.42 6.75
CA PRO A 66 -3.21 -3.86 6.75
C PRO A 66 -2.18 -4.59 5.85
N PRO A 67 -1.63 -5.73 6.30
CA PRO A 67 -0.61 -6.47 5.56
C PRO A 67 -1.09 -6.96 4.18
N ASP A 68 -2.39 -7.20 4.00
CA ASP A 68 -2.96 -7.58 2.69
C ASP A 68 -2.87 -6.44 1.66
N ASN A 69 -2.85 -5.18 2.11
CA ASN A 69 -2.63 -4.01 1.26
C ASN A 69 -1.14 -3.73 1.03
N MET A 70 -0.25 -4.35 1.80
CA MET A 70 1.19 -4.39 1.54
C MET A 70 1.46 -5.36 0.39
N ASN A 71 1.01 -4.99 -0.82
CA ASN A 71 1.03 -5.82 -2.02
C ASN A 71 2.36 -6.59 -2.18
N GLY A 72 2.25 -7.91 -2.34
CA GLY A 72 3.31 -8.86 -2.74
C GLY A 72 3.84 -8.65 -4.17
N LYS A 73 4.21 -7.42 -4.53
CA LYS A 73 4.94 -7.05 -5.73
C LYS A 73 6.34 -6.60 -5.33
N GLY A 74 7.20 -7.57 -4.97
CA GLY A 74 8.67 -7.62 -4.95
C GLY A 74 9.56 -6.36 -4.76
N ASP A 75 9.01 -5.22 -4.36
CA ASP A 75 9.69 -3.93 -4.38
C ASP A 75 9.02 -3.04 -3.33
N VAL A 76 9.30 -3.34 -2.08
CA VAL A 76 8.91 -2.53 -0.92
C VAL A 76 9.83 -1.30 -0.88
N ARG A 77 9.86 -0.53 -1.96
CA ARG A 77 10.41 0.83 -1.93
C ARG A 77 9.42 1.65 -1.13
N PHE A 78 9.87 2.21 -0.02
CA PHE A 78 9.12 2.97 0.98
C PHE A 78 7.77 3.51 0.45
N SER A 79 6.67 2.85 0.82
CA SER A 79 5.33 3.42 0.64
C SER A 79 4.92 4.05 1.97
N PRO A 80 4.55 5.33 2.00
CA PRO A 80 4.02 5.94 3.19
C PRO A 80 2.70 5.22 3.54
N PHE A 81 2.41 5.08 4.83
CA PHE A 81 1.27 4.33 5.32
C PHE A 81 -0.03 4.98 4.84
N ASP A 82 -0.90 4.22 4.19
CA ASP A 82 -2.17 4.72 3.67
C ASP A 82 -3.19 5.11 4.76
N CYS A 83 -2.81 4.98 6.04
CA CYS A 83 -3.63 5.19 7.24
C CYS A 83 -5.06 4.62 7.09
N SER A 84 -5.19 3.48 6.42
CA SER A 84 -6.46 2.76 6.23
C SER A 84 -6.94 2.10 7.52
N GLY A 85 -6.06 1.98 8.51
CA GLY A 85 -6.40 1.79 9.91
C GLY A 85 -5.71 2.81 10.82
N ILE A 86 -6.25 2.92 12.04
CA ILE A 86 -5.68 3.73 13.12
C ILE A 86 -5.62 2.88 14.37
N TYR A 87 -4.42 2.70 14.90
CA TYR A 87 -4.19 2.15 16.22
C TYR A 87 -4.33 3.25 17.26
N TRP A 88 -5.27 3.11 18.18
CA TRP A 88 -5.60 4.11 19.17
C TRP A 88 -5.39 3.56 20.58
N ASN A 89 -4.33 4.02 21.23
CA ASN A 89 -3.99 3.68 22.60
C ASN A 89 -3.47 4.90 23.37
N SER A 90 -3.41 4.80 24.69
CA SER A 90 -2.85 5.84 25.57
C SER A 90 -1.39 5.58 25.95
N THR A 91 -0.70 4.68 25.24
CA THR A 91 0.71 4.34 25.52
C THR A 91 1.64 5.32 24.83
N ASN A 92 2.86 5.46 25.34
CA ASN A 92 3.87 6.28 24.67
C ASN A 92 4.10 5.79 23.23
N PRO A 93 4.17 6.71 22.25
CA PRO A 93 4.47 6.36 20.87
C PRO A 93 5.84 5.67 20.78
N LEU A 94 6.00 4.80 19.77
CA LEU A 94 7.28 4.16 19.50
C LEU A 94 8.37 5.22 19.30
N PRO A 95 9.63 4.96 19.71
CA PRO A 95 10.71 5.88 19.40
C PRO A 95 10.92 5.94 17.88
N MET A 96 11.50 7.06 17.42
CA MET A 96 11.95 7.21 16.04
C MET A 96 12.89 6.05 15.68
N PRO A 97 12.82 5.49 14.47
CA PRO A 97 13.68 4.37 14.10
C PRO A 97 15.15 4.81 14.05
N GLU A 98 16.00 4.04 14.73
CA GLU A 98 17.45 4.20 14.77
C GLU A 98 18.12 2.88 14.34
N SER A 99 19.25 2.96 13.63
CA SER A 99 19.99 1.78 13.20
C SER A 99 21.48 2.07 13.07
N GLU A 100 22.29 1.32 13.82
CA GLU A 100 23.76 1.37 13.73
C GLU A 100 24.25 0.99 12.32
N ILE A 101 23.53 0.10 11.63
CA ILE A 101 23.86 -0.32 10.26
C ILE A 101 23.73 0.87 9.30
N ILE A 102 22.65 1.65 9.44
CA ILE A 102 22.45 2.88 8.66
C ILE A 102 23.55 3.89 8.96
N GLU A 103 23.89 4.09 10.24
CA GLU A 103 24.94 5.02 10.63
C GLU A 103 26.31 4.62 10.04
N ASN A 104 26.64 3.32 10.06
CA ASN A 104 27.85 2.79 9.44
C ASN A 104 27.84 2.94 7.90
N ALA A 105 26.70 2.71 7.26
CA ALA A 105 26.52 2.92 5.82
C ALA A 105 26.68 4.40 5.44
N ALA A 106 26.04 5.31 6.18
CA ALA A 106 26.13 6.74 5.97
C ALA A 106 27.57 7.25 6.14
N LYS A 107 28.29 6.77 7.18
CA LYS A 107 29.72 7.07 7.38
C LYS A 107 30.56 6.62 6.20
N LEU A 108 30.33 5.43 5.65
CA LEU A 108 31.08 4.93 4.48
C LEU A 108 30.79 5.77 3.23
N ILE A 109 29.53 6.03 2.92
CA ILE A 109 29.10 6.89 1.79
C ILE A 109 29.74 8.27 1.91
N ALA A 110 29.67 8.89 3.09
CA ALA A 110 30.23 10.21 3.34
C ALA A 110 31.76 10.24 3.17
N THR A 111 32.48 9.24 3.68
CA THR A 111 33.95 9.15 3.51
C THR A 111 34.33 9.00 2.04
N VAL A 112 33.67 8.10 1.30
CA VAL A 112 33.97 7.90 -0.12
C VAL A 112 33.63 9.15 -0.93
N ASN A 113 32.43 9.71 -0.76
CA ASN A 113 32.04 10.92 -1.47
C ASN A 113 32.96 12.11 -1.14
N LYS A 114 33.40 12.24 0.11
CA LYS A 114 34.36 13.28 0.51
C LYS A 114 35.68 13.11 -0.24
N GLN A 115 36.28 11.93 -0.22
CA GLN A 115 37.57 11.69 -0.87
C GLN A 115 37.48 11.77 -2.40
N LEU A 116 36.36 11.37 -3.00
CA LEU A 116 36.14 11.50 -4.44
C LEU A 116 35.85 12.94 -4.89
N ARG A 117 35.30 13.81 -4.01
CA ARG A 117 34.94 15.21 -4.31
C ARG A 117 35.94 16.27 -3.86
N LEU A 118 36.88 15.96 -2.97
CA LEU A 118 37.91 16.90 -2.46
C LEU A 118 38.80 17.52 -3.56
N GLN A 119 38.66 17.08 -4.82
CA GLN A 119 39.37 17.66 -5.96
C GLN A 119 38.63 18.79 -6.68
N GLU A 120 37.39 19.12 -6.28
CA GLU A 120 36.68 20.33 -6.76
C GLU A 120 37.00 21.58 -5.92
N ASN A 121 37.32 21.43 -4.62
CA ASN A 121 37.64 22.54 -3.72
C ASN A 121 39.09 22.42 -3.20
N ASN A 122 39.97 23.23 -3.79
CA ASN A 122 41.43 23.31 -3.66
C ASN A 122 42.03 23.61 -2.26
N ASP A 123 41.38 23.29 -1.13
CA ASP A 123 41.77 23.90 0.15
C ASP A 123 42.53 22.98 1.14
N ALA A 124 42.94 21.77 0.76
CA ALA A 124 43.64 20.89 1.70
C ALA A 124 44.70 19.94 1.11
N VAL A 125 45.37 20.31 0.01
CA VAL A 125 46.41 19.47 -0.60
C VAL A 125 47.78 20.17 -0.56
N ASN A 126 48.80 19.42 -0.14
CA ASN A 126 50.21 19.80 -0.10
C ASN A 126 50.63 20.50 -1.41
N PRO A 127 51.25 21.72 -1.37
CA PRO A 127 51.44 22.58 -2.55
C PRO A 127 52.40 22.04 -3.63
N ASP A 128 53.05 20.90 -3.40
CA ASP A 128 54.05 20.31 -4.31
C ASP A 128 53.45 19.29 -5.31
N LEU A 129 52.18 18.88 -5.15
CA LEU A 129 51.53 17.86 -5.99
C LEU A 129 50.48 18.44 -6.96
N THR A 130 50.04 19.67 -6.75
CA THR A 130 48.96 20.33 -7.50
C THR A 130 49.23 20.58 -9.01
N PRO A 131 50.42 20.98 -9.48
CA PRO A 131 50.56 21.35 -10.90
C PRO A 131 50.60 20.17 -11.87
N LYS A 132 50.88 18.93 -11.40
CA LYS A 132 50.94 17.73 -12.25
C LYS A 132 49.68 16.87 -12.21
N MET A 133 48.85 16.97 -11.18
CA MET A 133 47.66 16.12 -11.01
C MET A 133 46.42 16.63 -11.73
N SER A 134 46.21 17.95 -11.79
CA SER A 134 45.11 18.56 -12.56
C SER A 134 45.22 18.35 -14.07
N LYS A 135 46.41 18.00 -14.58
CA LYS A 135 46.67 17.71 -16.00
C LYS A 135 46.39 16.25 -16.39
N SER A 136 46.34 15.33 -15.43
CA SER A 136 46.13 13.89 -15.66
C SER A 136 44.74 13.39 -15.27
N GLY A 137 43.89 14.22 -14.63
CA GLY A 137 42.54 13.85 -14.20
C GLY A 137 42.50 12.69 -13.19
N MET A 138 43.61 12.37 -12.52
CA MET A 138 43.65 11.29 -11.53
C MET A 138 43.12 11.80 -10.19
N ILE A 139 42.28 11.00 -9.55
CA ILE A 139 41.69 11.25 -8.24
C ILE A 139 42.54 10.61 -7.15
N LEU A 140 42.88 11.38 -6.13
CA LEU A 140 43.67 10.93 -4.99
C LEU A 140 42.75 10.50 -3.83
N LEU A 141 43.00 9.32 -3.26
CA LEU A 141 42.37 8.89 -2.02
C LEU A 141 43.31 9.18 -0.84
N ASP A 142 43.16 10.36 -0.24
CA ASP A 142 44.03 10.83 0.86
C ASP A 142 43.97 9.95 2.10
N ASN A 143 42.88 9.23 2.33
CA ASN A 143 42.74 8.36 3.50
C ASN A 143 42.06 7.04 3.13
N PHE A 144 42.78 6.23 2.35
CA PHE A 144 42.32 4.92 1.90
C PHE A 144 42.05 3.96 3.08
N SER A 145 42.84 4.05 4.16
CA SER A 145 42.64 3.29 5.40
C SER A 145 41.24 3.48 5.99
N ASP A 146 40.73 4.71 6.02
CA ASP A 146 39.40 5.01 6.57
C ASP A 146 38.27 4.33 5.78
N ILE A 147 38.39 4.25 4.45
CA ILE A 147 37.43 3.53 3.58
C ILE A 147 37.42 2.04 3.94
N ILE A 148 38.59 1.43 4.11
CA ILE A 148 38.74 0.01 4.47
C ILE A 148 38.10 -0.27 5.84
N LEU A 149 38.41 0.56 6.84
CA LEU A 149 37.91 0.38 8.20
C LEU A 149 36.38 0.56 8.27
N LYS A 150 35.82 1.58 7.60
CA LYS A 150 34.36 1.76 7.52
C LYS A 150 33.67 0.65 6.74
N THR A 151 34.32 0.13 5.70
CA THR A 151 33.82 -1.06 4.97
C THR A 151 33.79 -2.28 5.89
N LYS A 152 34.79 -2.48 6.77
CA LYS A 152 34.76 -3.58 7.76
C LYS A 152 33.62 -3.42 8.76
N ASN A 153 33.34 -2.21 9.22
CA ASN A 153 32.26 -1.96 10.17
C ASN A 153 30.88 -2.28 9.58
N LEU A 154 30.66 -1.97 8.29
CA LEU A 154 29.40 -2.33 7.61
C LEU A 154 29.36 -3.82 7.21
N CYS A 155 30.47 -4.34 6.66
CA CYS A 155 30.56 -5.67 6.05
C CYS A 155 31.26 -6.67 6.98
N GLY A 156 30.68 -6.85 8.18
CA GLY A 156 31.29 -7.61 9.27
C GLY A 156 31.56 -9.09 8.94
N LYS A 157 30.65 -9.75 8.21
CA LYS A 157 30.74 -11.16 7.83
C LYS A 157 31.61 -11.36 6.59
N GLU A 158 32.23 -12.52 6.45
CA GLU A 158 33.09 -12.84 5.30
C GLU A 158 32.33 -12.76 3.97
N ALA A 159 31.12 -13.32 3.91
CA ALA A 159 30.29 -13.34 2.70
C ALA A 159 29.71 -11.96 2.29
N ASP A 160 29.69 -11.00 3.21
CA ASP A 160 29.11 -9.68 2.93
C ASP A 160 30.05 -8.85 2.04
N CYS A 161 29.47 -8.10 1.11
CA CYS A 161 30.17 -7.09 0.30
C CYS A 161 31.36 -7.61 -0.53
N PHE A 162 31.34 -8.87 -0.97
CA PHE A 162 32.45 -9.51 -1.71
C PHE A 162 32.99 -8.65 -2.87
N ARG A 163 32.10 -8.03 -3.66
CA ARG A 163 32.50 -7.16 -4.78
C ARG A 163 33.27 -5.92 -4.32
N LEU A 164 32.78 -5.25 -3.27
CA LEU A 164 33.44 -4.07 -2.70
C LEU A 164 34.78 -4.43 -2.06
N LYS A 165 34.83 -5.51 -1.28
CA LYS A 165 36.07 -6.01 -0.66
C LYS A 165 37.13 -6.32 -1.72
N ASN A 166 36.78 -7.03 -2.79
CA ASN A 166 37.73 -7.35 -3.85
C ASN A 166 38.20 -6.11 -4.61
N ALA A 167 37.32 -5.14 -4.86
CA ALA A 167 37.71 -3.88 -5.47
C ALA A 167 38.75 -3.14 -4.60
N LEU A 168 38.52 -3.08 -3.28
CA LEU A 168 39.45 -2.46 -2.33
C LEU A 168 40.78 -3.22 -2.21
N VAL A 169 40.76 -4.56 -2.21
CA VAL A 169 41.98 -5.40 -2.21
C VAL A 169 42.84 -5.12 -3.44
N ASN A 170 42.21 -5.04 -4.62
CA ASN A 170 42.90 -4.72 -5.86
C ASN A 170 43.47 -3.29 -5.86
N LEU A 171 42.72 -2.31 -5.32
CA LEU A 171 43.19 -0.93 -5.21
C LEU A 171 44.35 -0.78 -4.22
N GLY A 172 44.29 -1.50 -3.08
CA GLY A 172 45.35 -1.51 -2.07
C GLY A 172 46.55 -2.39 -2.41
N SER A 173 46.54 -3.09 -3.56
CA SER A 173 47.56 -4.06 -3.95
C SER A 173 47.86 -5.11 -2.85
N ALA A 174 46.81 -5.56 -2.16
CA ALA A 174 46.91 -6.58 -1.11
C ALA A 174 46.57 -7.98 -1.67
N ASN A 175 47.02 -9.03 -0.98
CA ASN A 175 46.73 -10.42 -1.39
C ASN A 175 45.27 -10.81 -1.12
N ASP A 176 44.74 -10.42 0.04
CA ASP A 176 43.39 -10.72 0.47
C ASP A 176 42.86 -9.61 1.39
N TRP A 177 41.59 -9.75 1.79
CA TRP A 177 40.90 -8.78 2.64
C TRP A 177 41.52 -8.65 4.04
N GLU A 178 42.00 -9.74 4.63
CA GLU A 178 42.58 -9.72 5.98
C GLU A 178 43.96 -9.05 5.99
N ALA A 179 44.77 -9.30 4.95
CA ALA A 179 46.03 -8.60 4.72
C ALA A 179 45.79 -7.10 4.53
N LEU A 180 44.78 -6.73 3.73
CA LEU A 180 44.41 -5.32 3.52
C LEU A 180 43.98 -4.64 4.84
N LEU A 181 43.19 -5.33 5.67
CA LEU A 181 42.76 -4.80 6.96
C LEU A 181 43.93 -4.60 7.93
N LYS A 182 44.87 -5.54 7.95
CA LYS A 182 46.08 -5.43 8.76
C LYS A 182 46.92 -4.23 8.33
N ASP A 183 47.10 -4.07 7.02
CA ASP A 183 47.83 -2.96 6.42
C ASP A 183 47.18 -1.61 6.79
N ALA A 184 45.86 -1.50 6.66
CA ALA A 184 45.10 -0.30 7.05
C ALA A 184 45.22 0.04 8.54
N LYS A 185 45.15 -0.97 9.42
CA LYS A 185 45.32 -0.77 10.87
C LYS A 185 46.74 -0.42 11.27
N SER A 186 47.73 -0.84 10.49
CA SER A 186 49.14 -0.58 10.75
C SER A 186 49.62 0.80 10.28
N GLY A 187 48.76 1.59 9.62
CA GLY A 187 49.12 2.90 9.07
C GLY A 187 49.92 2.83 7.76
N LYS A 188 49.97 1.67 7.08
CA LYS A 188 50.74 1.50 5.84
C LYS A 188 50.34 2.47 4.73
N PHE A 189 49.07 2.88 4.69
CA PHE A 189 48.55 3.80 3.68
C PHE A 189 48.61 5.27 4.09
N ASP A 190 49.15 5.61 5.26
CA ASP A 190 49.21 7.00 5.72
C ASP A 190 50.23 7.82 4.88
N ASP A 191 51.26 7.16 4.35
CA ASP A 191 52.28 7.75 3.47
C ASP A 191 52.10 7.36 1.98
N ILE A 192 51.12 6.51 1.66
CA ILE A 192 50.92 5.96 0.31
C ILE A 192 49.62 6.50 -0.30
N ASN A 193 49.81 7.39 -1.27
CA ASN A 193 48.76 7.99 -2.07
C ASN A 193 48.16 7.00 -3.07
N VAL A 194 46.94 6.52 -2.84
CA VAL A 194 46.21 5.66 -3.78
C VAL A 194 45.57 6.53 -4.87
N LEU A 195 45.97 6.30 -6.12
CA LEU A 195 45.51 7.06 -7.28
C LEU A 195 44.49 6.29 -8.12
N LEU A 196 43.39 6.95 -8.43
CA LEU A 196 42.30 6.44 -9.26
C LEU A 196 42.19 7.23 -10.55
N ARG A 197 41.82 6.57 -11.66
CA ARG A 197 41.31 7.27 -12.84
C ARG A 197 39.85 7.69 -12.59
N PRO A 198 39.31 8.71 -13.29
CA PRO A 198 37.92 9.15 -13.12
C PRO A 198 36.89 8.03 -13.20
N ALA A 199 37.03 7.15 -14.20
CA ALA A 199 36.15 5.99 -14.36
C ALA A 199 36.26 5.00 -13.19
N GLY A 200 37.44 4.87 -12.58
CA GLY A 200 37.65 4.01 -11.40
C GLY A 200 37.05 4.61 -10.13
N ALA A 201 37.16 5.93 -9.97
CA ALA A 201 36.49 6.68 -8.90
C ALA A 201 34.96 6.59 -9.00
N GLU A 202 34.40 6.80 -10.20
CA GLU A 202 32.97 6.65 -10.43
C GLU A 202 32.50 5.22 -10.18
N ALA A 203 33.26 4.22 -10.63
CA ALA A 203 32.98 2.81 -10.38
C ALA A 203 33.02 2.47 -8.87
N LEU A 204 33.98 3.02 -8.13
CA LEU A 204 34.07 2.85 -6.68
C LEU A 204 32.86 3.47 -5.98
N GLY A 205 32.49 4.71 -6.34
CA GLY A 205 31.30 5.38 -5.80
C GLY A 205 30.03 4.56 -6.04
N LYS A 206 29.77 4.17 -7.29
CA LYS A 206 28.61 3.32 -7.65
C LYS A 206 28.61 1.97 -6.92
N LEU A 207 29.78 1.38 -6.72
CA LEU A 207 29.90 0.10 -6.01
C LEU A 207 29.58 0.26 -4.51
N VAL A 208 30.01 1.36 -3.90
CA VAL A 208 29.67 1.71 -2.52
C VAL A 208 28.18 1.97 -2.40
N ASP A 209 27.60 2.79 -3.27
CA ASP A 209 26.16 3.10 -3.27
C ASP A 209 25.31 1.84 -3.44
N ALA A 210 25.65 0.97 -4.39
CA ALA A 210 24.94 -0.29 -4.60
C ALA A 210 25.06 -1.22 -3.38
N THR A 211 26.24 -1.28 -2.75
CA THR A 211 26.47 -2.12 -1.57
C THR A 211 25.66 -1.60 -0.38
N THR A 212 25.78 -0.32 -0.06
CA THR A 212 25.13 0.32 1.10
C THR A 212 23.61 0.35 0.95
N SER A 213 23.08 0.58 -0.26
CA SER A 213 21.64 0.59 -0.53
C SER A 213 20.96 -0.71 -0.09
N SER A 214 21.59 -1.87 -0.32
CA SER A 214 21.02 -3.16 0.09
C SER A 214 20.86 -3.31 1.61
N PHE A 215 21.82 -2.78 2.40
CA PHE A 215 21.72 -2.74 3.85
C PHE A 215 20.64 -1.76 4.29
N ILE A 216 20.60 -0.59 3.66
CA ILE A 216 19.65 0.47 4.00
C ILE A 216 18.21 0.04 3.75
N TYR A 217 17.90 -0.52 2.57
CA TYR A 217 16.55 -1.01 2.27
C TYR A 217 16.07 -2.08 3.25
N ARG A 218 16.96 -3.01 3.63
CA ARG A 218 16.61 -4.04 4.64
C ARG A 218 16.27 -3.43 6.00
N GLU A 219 16.94 -2.35 6.39
CA GLU A 219 16.64 -1.65 7.64
C GLU A 219 15.36 -0.80 7.52
N ILE A 220 15.11 -0.18 6.37
CA ILE A 220 13.83 0.50 6.06
C ILE A 220 12.67 -0.49 6.20
N ASP A 221 12.76 -1.67 5.58
CA ASP A 221 11.70 -2.69 5.65
C ASP A 221 11.41 -3.12 7.09
N LYS A 222 12.47 -3.39 7.87
CA LYS A 222 12.33 -3.75 9.29
C LYS A 222 11.68 -2.63 10.10
N ALA A 223 12.13 -1.40 9.90
CA ALA A 223 11.59 -0.24 10.61
C ALA A 223 10.12 0.00 10.23
N ALA A 224 9.76 -0.13 8.95
CA ALA A 224 8.38 -0.02 8.49
C ALA A 224 7.47 -1.10 9.12
N ILE A 225 7.91 -2.36 9.17
CA ILE A 225 7.15 -3.45 9.82
C ILE A 225 6.94 -3.17 11.31
N LEU A 226 7.98 -2.68 12.01
CA LEU A 226 7.91 -2.35 13.43
C LEU A 226 6.98 -1.16 13.69
N LEU A 227 7.05 -0.11 12.87
CA LEU A 227 6.15 1.03 12.94
C LEU A 227 4.69 0.63 12.67
N ASN A 228 4.45 -0.42 11.87
CA ASN A 228 3.10 -0.95 11.61
C ASN A 228 2.58 -1.90 12.71
N SER A 229 3.38 -2.24 13.71
CA SER A 229 3.08 -3.28 14.71
C SER A 229 3.24 -2.73 16.13
N PRO A 230 2.34 -1.85 16.58
CA PRO A 230 2.43 -1.21 17.91
C PRO A 230 2.25 -2.18 19.08
N SER A 231 2.51 -1.66 20.28
CA SER A 231 2.34 -2.40 21.53
C SER A 231 0.90 -2.92 21.70
N PRO A 232 0.73 -4.13 22.25
CA PRO A 232 -0.57 -4.79 22.39
C PRO A 232 -1.55 -4.00 23.27
N GLY A 233 -2.85 -4.14 22.98
CA GLY A 233 -3.95 -3.49 23.72
C GLY A 233 -4.39 -2.13 23.14
N GLY A 234 -5.56 -1.65 23.56
CA GLY A 234 -6.21 -0.46 23.01
C GLY A 234 -7.18 -0.81 21.90
N VAL A 235 -7.42 0.11 20.97
CA VAL A 235 -8.45 -0.01 19.93
C VAL A 235 -7.83 0.12 18.55
N LEU A 236 -8.17 -0.78 17.64
CA LEU A 236 -7.77 -0.71 16.23
C LEU A 236 -9.00 -0.40 15.37
N LEU A 237 -9.05 0.81 14.82
CA LEU A 237 -10.07 1.23 13.86
C LEU A 237 -9.59 0.89 12.45
N ILE A 238 -10.40 0.18 11.64
CA ILE A 238 -10.02 -0.21 10.26
C ILE A 238 -11.13 0.12 9.29
N SER A 239 -10.80 0.66 8.12
CA SER A 239 -11.74 0.79 7.00
C SER A 239 -11.92 -0.55 6.27
N ASP A 240 -13.16 -1.06 6.17
CA ASP A 240 -13.45 -2.21 5.29
C ASP A 240 -13.38 -1.89 3.79
N GLU A 241 -13.37 -0.60 3.45
CA GLU A 241 -13.24 -0.10 2.08
C GLU A 241 -11.77 0.15 1.69
N GLY A 242 -10.83 -0.02 2.62
CA GLY A 242 -9.42 0.35 2.41
C GLY A 242 -9.20 1.85 2.20
N LYS A 243 -10.15 2.69 2.63
CA LYS A 243 -10.02 4.15 2.54
C LYS A 243 -9.23 4.67 3.73
N GLN A 244 -8.47 5.73 3.49
CA GLN A 244 -7.77 6.46 4.53
C GLN A 244 -8.77 7.02 5.56
N LEU A 245 -8.51 6.79 6.85
CA LEU A 245 -9.36 7.26 7.96
C LEU A 245 -9.03 8.69 8.41
N VAL A 246 -8.05 9.33 7.76
CA VAL A 246 -7.49 10.62 8.11
C VAL A 246 -7.60 11.55 6.91
N GLU A 247 -8.02 12.79 7.14
CA GLU A 247 -8.19 13.80 6.08
C GLU A 247 -6.86 14.45 5.64
N TYR A 248 -5.80 14.27 6.44
CA TYR A 248 -4.49 14.86 6.19
C TYR A 248 -3.82 14.28 4.95
N MET A 249 -3.50 15.17 4.01
CA MET A 249 -2.73 14.86 2.81
C MET A 249 -1.30 14.49 3.21
N MET A 250 -0.96 13.20 3.07
CA MET A 250 0.44 12.83 3.04
C MET A 250 1.10 13.57 1.86
N PRO A 251 2.27 14.21 2.04
CA PRO A 251 3.02 14.72 0.91
C PRO A 251 3.43 13.53 0.03
N LEU A 252 2.68 13.32 -1.06
CA LEU A 252 3.09 12.47 -2.17
C LEU A 252 4.29 13.14 -2.87
N SER A 253 5.47 13.01 -2.28
CA SER A 253 6.71 13.22 -3.01
C SER A 253 7.67 12.08 -2.69
N ILE A 254 7.24 10.85 -2.97
CA ILE A 254 8.19 9.78 -3.22
C ILE A 254 8.80 10.11 -4.58
N SER A 255 9.86 10.92 -4.60
CA SER A 255 10.66 11.05 -5.82
C SER A 255 11.39 9.73 -6.02
N TYR A 256 11.19 9.09 -7.16
CA TYR A 256 11.92 7.87 -7.53
C TYR A 256 13.43 8.10 -7.67
N ASP A 257 13.89 9.36 -7.61
CA ASP A 257 15.30 9.76 -7.65
C ASP A 257 15.98 9.78 -6.26
N HIS A 258 15.28 9.49 -5.16
CA HIS A 258 15.89 9.53 -3.84
C HIS A 258 16.90 8.40 -3.61
N SER A 259 18.05 8.77 -3.06
CA SER A 259 19.05 7.79 -2.60
C SER A 259 18.50 6.94 -1.45
N ALA A 260 19.05 5.75 -1.23
CA ALA A 260 18.58 4.88 -0.15
C ALA A 260 18.66 5.57 1.24
N LEU A 261 19.69 6.38 1.46
CA LEU A 261 19.87 7.12 2.71
C LEU A 261 18.82 8.24 2.86
N GLU A 262 18.44 8.92 1.78
CA GLU A 262 17.35 9.90 1.80
C GLU A 262 16.01 9.23 2.15
N GLN A 263 15.71 8.07 1.57
CA GLN A 263 14.50 7.33 1.89
C GLN A 263 14.43 6.92 3.38
N TRP A 264 15.57 6.59 3.98
CA TRP A 264 15.64 6.34 5.43
C TRP A 264 15.31 7.61 6.24
N HIS A 265 15.86 8.76 5.87
CA HIS A 265 15.57 10.02 6.56
C HIS A 265 14.12 10.47 6.38
N ASP A 266 13.52 10.20 5.23
CA ASP A 266 12.11 10.47 5.00
C ASP A 266 11.22 9.54 5.86
N LEU A 267 11.58 8.26 5.99
CA LEU A 267 10.92 7.35 6.94
C LEU A 267 11.03 7.90 8.38
N GLN A 268 12.21 8.34 8.81
CA GLN A 268 12.40 8.93 10.15
C GLN A 268 11.52 10.17 10.33
N ARG A 269 11.51 11.09 9.37
CA ARG A 269 10.70 12.32 9.42
C ARG A 269 9.21 12.00 9.46
N LEU A 270 8.77 11.01 8.68
CA LEU A 270 7.36 10.61 8.63
C LEU A 270 6.94 9.79 9.85
N SER A 271 7.86 9.08 10.51
CA SER A 271 7.54 8.24 11.66
C SER A 271 6.85 9.03 12.77
N ASP A 272 7.29 10.25 13.09
CA ASP A 272 6.65 11.07 14.12
C ASP A 272 5.20 11.43 13.75
N MET A 273 4.97 11.82 12.48
CA MET A 273 3.63 12.10 11.96
C MET A 273 2.74 10.86 12.02
N LEU A 274 3.28 9.68 11.67
CA LEU A 274 2.57 8.40 11.63
C LEU A 274 2.24 7.87 13.02
N LEU A 275 3.09 8.12 14.01
CA LEU A 275 2.90 7.67 15.39
C LEU A 275 1.94 8.58 16.16
N GLN A 276 1.86 9.86 15.79
CA GLN A 276 1.01 10.87 16.42
C GLN A 276 0.04 11.50 15.42
N THR A 277 -0.68 10.66 14.67
CA THR A 277 -1.63 11.14 13.67
C THR A 277 -2.94 11.56 14.33
N PRO A 278 -3.32 12.85 14.26
CA PRO A 278 -4.66 13.26 14.64
C PRO A 278 -5.66 12.71 13.63
N PHE A 279 -6.74 12.12 14.11
CA PHE A 279 -7.78 11.55 13.27
C PHE A 279 -9.17 11.99 13.72
N GLU A 280 -10.07 12.13 12.76
CA GLU A 280 -11.50 12.32 12.99
C GLU A 280 -12.22 11.45 11.96
N THR A 281 -12.77 10.32 12.42
CA THR A 281 -13.42 9.35 11.56
C THR A 281 -14.86 9.13 11.98
N THR A 282 -15.73 8.97 10.98
CA THR A 282 -17.14 8.67 11.16
C THR A 282 -17.49 7.48 10.27
N GLY A 283 -18.03 6.43 10.86
CA GLY A 283 -18.40 5.22 10.13
C GLY A 283 -19.42 4.38 10.86
N ILE A 284 -20.00 3.44 10.13
CA ILE A 284 -20.89 2.42 10.67
C ILE A 284 -20.04 1.22 11.07
N ILE A 285 -20.25 0.70 12.28
CA ILE A 285 -19.56 -0.51 12.75
C ILE A 285 -20.11 -1.73 12.01
N THR A 286 -19.27 -2.39 11.22
CA THR A 286 -19.64 -3.61 10.47
C THR A 286 -19.15 -4.88 11.14
N GLU A 287 -18.06 -4.79 11.91
CA GLU A 287 -17.47 -5.92 12.63
C GLU A 287 -16.83 -5.44 13.94
N LEU A 288 -16.97 -6.26 14.99
CA LEU A 288 -16.32 -6.10 16.28
C LEU A 288 -15.62 -7.40 16.62
N SER A 289 -14.33 -7.33 16.90
CA SER A 289 -13.50 -8.48 17.25
C SER A 289 -12.44 -8.06 18.26
N GLU A 290 -11.95 -8.99 19.06
CA GLU A 290 -10.84 -8.76 19.98
C GLU A 290 -9.69 -9.66 19.55
N ASP A 291 -8.53 -9.06 19.30
CA ASP A 291 -7.33 -9.80 18.91
C ASP A 291 -6.72 -10.53 20.11
N ALA A 292 -5.89 -11.54 19.87
CA ALA A 292 -5.20 -12.30 20.92
C ALA A 292 -4.34 -11.44 21.88
N ASN A 293 -4.03 -10.22 21.45
CA ASN A 293 -3.27 -9.21 22.20
C ASN A 293 -4.15 -8.30 23.07
N GLY A 294 -5.47 -8.53 23.13
CA GLY A 294 -6.42 -7.68 23.87
C GLY A 294 -6.77 -6.37 23.16
N THR A 295 -6.44 -6.25 21.87
CA THR A 295 -6.76 -5.08 21.06
C THR A 295 -8.18 -5.22 20.51
N HIS A 296 -9.01 -4.21 20.76
CA HIS A 296 -10.39 -4.17 20.26
C HIS A 296 -10.39 -3.70 18.81
N ARG A 297 -10.60 -4.62 17.88
CA ARG A 297 -10.68 -4.35 16.45
C ARG A 297 -12.11 -3.97 16.07
N ILE A 298 -12.26 -2.74 15.59
CA ILE A 298 -13.52 -2.16 15.14
C ILE A 298 -13.41 -1.85 13.66
N VAL A 299 -14.21 -2.52 12.86
CA VAL A 299 -14.25 -2.28 11.41
C VAL A 299 -15.35 -1.29 11.09
N LEU A 300 -14.97 -0.24 10.38
CA LEU A 300 -15.81 0.89 10.00
C LEU A 300 -16.04 0.91 8.49
N HIS A 301 -17.29 1.05 8.12
CA HIS A 301 -17.71 1.37 6.76
C HIS A 301 -18.07 2.86 6.67
N SER A 302 -17.63 3.56 5.61
CA SER A 302 -18.00 4.97 5.46
C SER A 302 -19.51 5.12 5.35
N MET A 303 -20.03 6.19 5.95
CA MET A 303 -21.43 6.55 5.74
C MET A 303 -21.60 6.93 4.27
N LEU A 304 -22.61 6.34 3.62
CA LEU A 304 -22.89 6.60 2.21
C LEU A 304 -23.14 8.10 2.00
N ASP A 305 -22.40 8.73 1.09
CA ASP A 305 -22.60 10.13 0.73
C ASP A 305 -24.04 10.33 0.24
N SER A 306 -24.61 11.49 0.57
CA SER A 306 -26.00 11.87 0.28
C SER A 306 -26.38 11.65 -1.19
N MET A 307 -25.46 11.91 -2.11
CA MET A 307 -25.64 11.70 -3.55
C MET A 307 -25.67 10.22 -3.93
N THR A 308 -24.81 9.39 -3.30
CA THR A 308 -24.77 7.95 -3.52
C THR A 308 -26.02 7.26 -2.94
N LEU A 309 -26.51 7.75 -1.81
CA LEU A 309 -27.74 7.29 -1.17
C LEU A 309 -28.96 7.59 -2.05
N ALA A 310 -29.07 8.82 -2.57
CA ALA A 310 -30.12 9.19 -3.52
C ALA A 310 -30.09 8.30 -4.78
N ARG A 311 -28.88 8.02 -5.29
CA ARG A 311 -28.69 7.10 -6.42
C ARG A 311 -29.12 5.67 -6.09
N CYS A 312 -28.79 5.15 -4.90
CA CYS A 312 -29.18 3.81 -4.47
C CYS A 312 -30.71 3.66 -4.27
N ILE A 313 -31.35 4.68 -3.68
CA ILE A 313 -32.82 4.70 -3.56
C ILE A 313 -33.45 4.73 -4.96
N GLY A 314 -32.94 5.58 -5.85
CA GLY A 314 -33.40 5.67 -7.23
C GLY A 314 -33.26 4.36 -8.01
N THR A 315 -32.11 3.68 -7.90
CA THR A 315 -31.89 2.39 -8.57
C THR A 315 -32.76 1.28 -7.99
N THR A 316 -32.95 1.23 -6.67
CA THR A 316 -33.81 0.24 -6.01
C THR A 316 -35.27 0.41 -6.43
N LEU A 317 -35.77 1.64 -6.48
CA LEU A 317 -37.13 1.95 -6.91
C LEU A 317 -37.34 1.63 -8.40
N LEU A 318 -36.37 1.96 -9.25
CA LEU A 318 -36.39 1.58 -10.67
C LEU A 318 -36.45 0.06 -10.86
N LEU A 319 -35.66 -0.69 -10.08
CA LEU A 319 -35.61 -2.15 -10.13
C LEU A 319 -36.96 -2.76 -9.72
N LEU A 320 -37.62 -2.20 -8.71
CA LEU A 320 -38.96 -2.62 -8.29
C LEU A 320 -40.00 -2.41 -9.41
N VAL A 321 -39.97 -1.26 -10.10
CA VAL A 321 -40.85 -0.97 -11.24
C VAL A 321 -40.58 -1.91 -12.40
N LEU A 322 -39.30 -2.16 -12.74
CA LEU A 322 -38.93 -3.11 -13.80
C LEU A 322 -39.39 -4.53 -13.48
N PHE A 323 -39.27 -4.96 -12.22
CA PHE A 323 -39.75 -6.26 -11.77
C PHE A 323 -41.27 -6.38 -11.88
N ALA A 324 -42.01 -5.36 -11.44
CA ALA A 324 -43.47 -5.32 -11.58
C ALA A 324 -43.91 -5.38 -13.05
N THR A 325 -43.29 -4.58 -13.92
CA THR A 325 -43.59 -4.61 -15.37
C THR A 325 -43.24 -5.95 -16.01
N LEU A 326 -42.18 -6.62 -15.57
CA LEU A 326 -41.83 -7.96 -16.03
C LEU A 326 -42.90 -8.97 -15.64
N ILE A 327 -43.36 -8.98 -14.39
CA ILE A 327 -44.43 -9.87 -13.92
C ILE A 327 -45.71 -9.66 -14.72
N ILE A 328 -46.14 -8.39 -14.88
CA ILE A 328 -47.37 -8.06 -15.62
C ILE A 328 -47.26 -8.54 -17.07
N ASN A 329 -46.15 -8.25 -17.74
CA ASN A 329 -45.94 -8.69 -19.13
C ASN A 329 -45.86 -10.21 -19.26
N LEU A 330 -45.25 -10.91 -18.30
CA LEU A 330 -45.20 -12.37 -18.26
C LEU A 330 -46.61 -12.96 -18.17
N VAL A 331 -47.46 -12.43 -17.27
CA VAL A 331 -48.86 -12.85 -17.13
C VAL A 331 -49.64 -12.63 -18.44
N LEU A 332 -49.46 -11.47 -19.08
CA LEU A 332 -50.11 -11.17 -20.36
C LEU A 332 -49.65 -12.11 -21.48
N VAL A 333 -48.37 -12.43 -21.57
CA VAL A 333 -47.83 -13.39 -22.56
C VAL A 333 -48.37 -14.80 -22.32
N VAL A 334 -48.40 -15.26 -21.07
CA VAL A 334 -48.98 -16.57 -20.72
C VAL A 334 -50.46 -16.63 -21.09
N LYS A 335 -51.23 -15.58 -20.76
CA LYS A 335 -52.66 -15.47 -21.11
C LYS A 335 -52.86 -15.50 -22.62
N LYS A 336 -52.07 -14.70 -23.37
CA LYS A 336 -52.12 -14.66 -24.85
C LYS A 336 -51.77 -16.02 -25.45
N ASN A 337 -50.74 -16.70 -24.96
CA ASN A 337 -50.33 -18.00 -25.49
C ASN A 337 -51.37 -19.09 -25.20
N ARG A 338 -51.99 -19.08 -24.00
CA ARG A 338 -53.12 -19.97 -23.68
C ARG A 338 -54.31 -19.73 -24.62
N GLN A 339 -54.70 -18.48 -24.82
CA GLN A 339 -55.77 -18.12 -25.76
C GLN A 339 -55.43 -18.52 -27.21
N ASN A 340 -54.18 -18.35 -27.63
CA ASN A 340 -53.75 -18.69 -28.99
C ASN A 340 -53.72 -20.22 -29.21
N LYS A 341 -53.27 -20.99 -28.22
CA LYS A 341 -53.38 -22.47 -28.23
C LYS A 341 -54.83 -22.93 -28.32
N GLN A 342 -55.73 -22.32 -27.56
CA GLN A 342 -57.17 -22.60 -27.64
C GLN A 342 -57.75 -22.25 -29.02
N ARG A 343 -57.38 -21.09 -29.60
CA ARG A 343 -57.79 -20.70 -30.95
C ARG A 343 -57.26 -21.65 -32.01
N PHE A 344 -55.99 -22.03 -31.94
CA PHE A 344 -55.37 -22.96 -32.88
C PHE A 344 -56.01 -24.36 -32.81
N SER A 345 -56.33 -24.84 -31.60
CA SER A 345 -57.06 -26.10 -31.42
C SER A 345 -58.45 -26.04 -32.06
N LYS A 346 -59.19 -24.92 -31.92
CA LYS A 346 -60.50 -24.73 -32.55
C LYS A 346 -60.41 -24.66 -34.08
N ILE A 347 -59.39 -23.97 -34.60
CA ILE A 347 -59.13 -23.87 -36.04
C ILE A 347 -58.78 -25.25 -36.60
N LYS A 348 -57.88 -25.99 -35.94
CA LYS A 348 -57.51 -27.35 -36.35
C LYS A 348 -58.73 -28.27 -36.35
N GLN A 349 -59.56 -28.24 -35.31
CA GLN A 349 -60.79 -29.02 -35.25
C GLN A 349 -61.79 -28.64 -36.37
N TYR A 350 -61.88 -27.35 -36.72
CA TYR A 350 -62.71 -26.89 -37.83
C TYR A 350 -62.24 -27.47 -39.18
N TYR A 351 -60.93 -27.39 -39.48
CA TYR A 351 -60.37 -27.94 -40.72
C TYR A 351 -60.38 -29.47 -40.75
N ASP A 352 -60.07 -30.15 -39.64
CA ASP A 352 -60.11 -31.60 -39.53
C ASP A 352 -61.53 -32.13 -39.81
N ASN A 353 -62.57 -31.45 -39.32
CA ASN A 353 -63.97 -31.81 -39.62
C ASN A 353 -64.35 -31.53 -41.08
N CYS A 354 -63.78 -30.49 -41.69
CA CYS A 354 -64.07 -30.13 -43.08
C CYS A 354 -63.40 -31.08 -44.09
N PHE A 355 -62.23 -31.64 -43.77
CA PHE A 355 -61.47 -32.53 -44.65
C PHE A 355 -61.69 -34.04 -44.36
N ASN A 356 -62.16 -34.43 -43.17
CA ASN A 356 -62.52 -35.83 -42.87
C ASN A 356 -63.92 -36.22 -43.36
N MET A 357 -64.74 -35.28 -43.85
CA MET A 357 -65.95 -35.62 -44.60
C MET A 357 -65.58 -36.11 -46.01
N THR A 358 -65.42 -37.42 -46.11
CA THR A 358 -65.61 -38.13 -47.38
C THR A 358 -67.05 -37.87 -47.85
N PHE A 359 -67.18 -36.99 -48.84
CA PHE A 359 -68.38 -36.67 -49.64
C PHE A 359 -69.63 -36.13 -48.92
N SER A 360 -69.76 -34.79 -48.86
CA SER A 360 -70.99 -34.06 -49.26
C SER A 360 -70.67 -32.56 -49.42
N PRO A 361 -71.04 -31.90 -50.52
CA PRO A 361 -70.54 -30.57 -50.85
C PRO A 361 -71.40 -29.48 -50.22
N THR A 362 -71.06 -29.00 -49.03
CA THR A 362 -71.51 -27.68 -48.56
C THR A 362 -70.47 -27.07 -47.63
N CYS A 363 -69.39 -26.55 -48.20
CA CYS A 363 -68.50 -25.62 -47.51
C CYS A 363 -68.45 -24.29 -48.27
N TRP A 364 -69.60 -23.60 -48.35
CA TRP A 364 -69.70 -22.19 -48.71
C TRP A 364 -70.97 -21.58 -48.07
N ARG A 365 -70.78 -20.86 -46.96
CA ARG A 365 -71.43 -19.57 -46.70
C ARG A 365 -70.77 -18.84 -45.55
#